data_AF-D2QUY4-F1
#
_entry.id   AF-D2QUY4-F1
#
_cell.length_a   1.000
_cell.length_b   1.000
_cell.length_c   1.000
_cell.angle_alpha   90.00
_cell.angle_beta   90.00
_cell.angle_gamma   90.00
#
_symmetry.space_group_name_H-M   'P 1'
#
loop_
_entity.id
_entity.type
_entity.pdbx_description
1 polymer ?
#
loop_
_entity_poly.entity_id
_entity_poly.type
_entity_poly.pdbx_seq_one_letter_code
_entity_poly.pdbx_strand_id
1 'polypeptide(L)'
;MKKKTKFSEKEYQFLLTGLSEQITKVPKLRPDRNEWDIEGNWQECGDIHFVDSKYMADFAIWRDFGCKTVKLINYGRPAVRMSFFSKHKYWLKKPHDLTEEERDEHINDYLNGLLLSINQLQNKIDHLPPLAQAESRRKIYNAQQEIEAWQQVQQQSAKYELAVSTYQRGYAYLYISYKYQLPTGEYDNASEHLLHHIRDRVGNITQSKQNVIFVNMAEINRVHPQQNKEIENYLNRFSLKSTSGPKWLYARPRTELESQEAFGLLTPANDQAQLDLFDEP
;
A
#
# COMPACT_ATOMS: atom_id res chain seq x y z
N MET A 1 -11.29 14.81 -15.91
CA MET A 1 -11.34 16.17 -15.30
C MET A 1 -10.13 16.37 -14.39
N LYS A 2 -9.28 17.39 -14.63
CA LYS A 2 -8.20 17.74 -13.69
C LYS A 2 -8.85 18.21 -12.38
N LYS A 3 -8.63 17.52 -11.26
CA LYS A 3 -9.06 18.00 -9.93
C LYS A 3 -8.54 19.44 -9.79
N LYS A 4 -9.45 20.43 -9.66
CA LYS A 4 -9.08 21.83 -9.41
C LYS A 4 -8.14 21.84 -8.21
N THR A 5 -6.92 22.33 -8.38
CA THR A 5 -6.01 22.55 -7.26
C THR A 5 -6.63 23.61 -6.35
N LYS A 6 -6.74 23.31 -5.05
CA LYS A 6 -7.31 24.20 -4.03
C LYS A 6 -6.58 25.55 -3.93
N PHE A 7 -5.36 25.62 -4.46
CA PHE A 7 -4.45 26.75 -4.39
C PHE A 7 -4.12 27.24 -5.80
N SER A 8 -3.92 28.55 -5.94
CA SER A 8 -3.27 29.13 -7.11
C SER A 8 -1.80 28.73 -7.17
N GLU A 9 -1.15 28.87 -8.35
CA GLU A 9 0.26 28.52 -8.51
C GLU A 9 1.16 29.32 -7.53
N LYS A 10 0.92 30.62 -7.38
CA LYS A 10 1.68 31.48 -6.47
C LYS A 10 1.54 31.04 -5.01
N GLU A 11 0.32 30.73 -4.57
CA GLU A 11 0.07 30.23 -3.21
C GLU A 11 0.70 28.87 -2.99
N TYR A 12 0.62 27.97 -3.97
CA TYR A 12 1.23 26.65 -3.90
C TYR A 12 2.75 26.75 -3.72
N GLN A 13 3.41 27.59 -4.52
CA GLN A 13 4.86 27.81 -4.40
C GLN A 13 5.23 28.45 -3.06
N PHE A 14 4.47 29.45 -2.60
CA PHE A 14 4.70 30.06 -1.28
C PHE A 14 4.61 29.02 -0.14
N LEU A 15 3.55 28.21 -0.13
CA LEU A 15 3.36 27.16 0.87
C LEU A 15 4.44 26.07 0.77
N LEU A 16 4.83 25.67 -0.44
CA LEU A 16 5.87 24.67 -0.66
C LEU A 16 7.24 25.15 -0.16
N THR A 17 7.60 26.39 -0.46
CA THR A 17 8.85 27.01 0.03
C THR A 17 8.85 27.05 1.55
N GLY A 18 7.78 27.58 2.15
CA GLY A 18 7.66 27.64 3.61
C GLY A 18 7.74 26.27 4.28
N LEU A 19 7.09 25.24 3.71
CA LEU A 19 7.15 23.88 4.24
C LEU A 19 8.57 23.30 4.16
N SER A 20 9.24 23.51 3.04
CA SER A 20 10.62 23.03 2.82
C SER A 20 11.61 23.69 3.79
N GLU A 21 11.43 25.00 4.04
CA GLU A 21 12.18 25.72 5.06
C GLU A 21 11.91 25.16 6.46
N GLN A 22 10.64 24.89 6.81
CA GLN A 22 10.30 24.35 8.12
C GLN A 22 10.91 22.97 8.36
N ILE A 23 10.88 22.09 7.36
CA ILE A 23 11.55 20.78 7.41
C ILE A 23 13.05 20.91 7.66
N THR A 24 13.67 21.96 7.14
CA THR A 24 15.10 22.21 7.30
C THR A 24 15.43 22.80 8.67
N LYS A 25 14.52 23.58 9.25
CA LYS A 25 14.68 24.21 10.57
C LYS A 25 14.60 23.21 11.72
N VAL A 26 13.77 22.18 11.61
CA VAL A 26 13.59 21.21 12.70
C VAL A 26 14.74 20.20 12.77
N PRO A 27 15.18 19.80 13.97
CA PRO A 27 16.16 18.73 14.14
C PRO A 27 15.69 17.44 13.48
N LYS A 28 16.53 16.89 12.60
CA LYS A 28 16.27 15.62 11.93
C LYS A 28 16.70 14.48 12.84
N LEU A 29 15.74 13.71 13.32
CA LEU A 29 16.03 12.51 14.07
C LEU A 29 16.58 11.43 13.15
N ARG A 30 17.51 10.63 13.66
CA ARG A 30 17.99 9.43 12.99
C ARG A 30 17.42 8.23 13.72
N PRO A 31 16.62 7.37 13.05
CA PRO A 31 16.08 6.19 13.70
C PRO A 31 17.23 5.25 14.05
N ASP A 32 17.27 4.80 15.30
CA ASP A 32 18.11 3.67 15.70
C ASP A 32 17.23 2.43 15.78
N ARG A 33 17.48 1.44 14.90
CA ARG A 33 16.69 0.21 14.85
C ARG A 33 16.88 -0.70 16.08
N ASN A 34 17.89 -0.44 16.91
CA ASN A 34 18.12 -1.17 18.14
C ASN A 34 17.39 -0.54 19.33
N GLU A 35 17.09 0.75 19.27
CA GLU A 35 16.46 1.50 20.37
C GLU A 35 14.99 1.82 20.10
N TRP A 36 14.66 2.15 18.85
CA TRP A 36 13.29 2.51 18.46
C TRP A 36 12.50 1.26 18.10
N ASP A 37 11.22 1.24 18.47
CA ASP A 37 10.28 0.21 18.03
C ASP A 37 9.86 0.45 16.57
N ILE A 38 10.80 0.14 15.66
CA ILE A 38 10.68 0.37 14.22
C ILE A 38 11.03 -0.91 13.42
N GLU A 39 10.11 -1.35 12.57
CA GLU A 39 10.23 -2.58 11.80
C GLU A 39 10.05 -2.36 10.29
N GLY A 40 10.54 -3.30 9.49
CA GLY A 40 10.34 -3.31 8.03
C GLY A 40 11.38 -2.53 7.22
N ASN A 41 11.14 -2.43 5.91
CA ASN A 41 12.02 -1.74 4.95
C ASN A 41 11.30 -0.54 4.34
N TRP A 42 11.98 0.60 4.25
CA TRP A 42 11.48 1.81 3.63
C TRP A 42 12.42 2.39 2.55
N GLN A 43 13.39 1.61 2.07
CA GLN A 43 14.36 2.09 1.07
C GLN A 43 13.73 2.51 -0.26
N GLU A 44 12.53 2.04 -0.56
CA GLU A 44 11.85 2.30 -1.83
C GLU A 44 10.91 3.52 -1.80
N CYS A 45 10.70 4.19 -0.64
CA CYS A 45 9.93 5.43 -0.59
C CYS A 45 10.76 6.67 -0.96
N GLY A 46 10.09 7.82 -0.97
CA GLY A 46 10.74 9.13 -0.93
C GLY A 46 11.50 9.35 0.38
N ASP A 47 12.29 10.43 0.44
CA ASP A 47 13.08 10.80 1.61
C ASP A 47 12.20 10.84 2.88
N ILE A 48 12.65 10.19 3.96
CA ILE A 48 11.96 10.26 5.25
C ILE A 48 12.65 11.28 6.16
N HIS A 49 11.86 12.17 6.75
CA HIS A 49 12.27 13.08 7.80
C HIS A 49 11.53 12.74 9.09
N PHE A 50 12.23 12.12 10.03
CA PHE A 50 11.71 11.89 11.38
C PHE A 50 11.84 13.17 12.20
N VAL A 51 10.72 13.65 12.74
CA VAL A 51 10.62 14.88 13.50
C VAL A 51 10.05 14.59 14.88
N ASP A 52 10.67 15.11 15.93
CA ASP A 52 10.15 14.99 17.29
C ASP A 52 8.79 15.71 17.37
N SER A 53 7.80 15.04 17.94
CA SER A 53 6.44 15.53 18.19
C SER A 53 6.38 16.91 18.83
N LYS A 54 7.39 17.31 19.62
CA LYS A 54 7.45 18.67 20.21
C LYS A 54 7.51 19.80 19.17
N TYR A 55 8.00 19.52 17.96
CA TYR A 55 8.04 20.48 16.84
C TYR A 55 6.84 20.35 15.91
N MET A 56 5.89 19.44 16.17
CA MET A 56 4.75 19.18 15.30
C MET A 56 3.82 20.39 15.16
N ALA A 57 3.67 21.18 16.23
CA ALA A 57 2.86 22.39 16.20
C ALA A 57 3.36 23.41 15.16
N ASP A 58 4.68 23.46 14.91
CA ASP A 58 5.28 24.36 13.93
C ASP A 58 4.81 24.06 12.50
N PHE A 59 4.29 22.85 12.24
CA PHE A 59 3.79 22.43 10.93
C PHE A 59 2.29 22.71 10.71
N ALA A 60 1.59 23.30 11.69
CA ALA A 60 0.12 23.42 11.68
C ALA A 60 -0.47 24.06 10.42
N ILE A 61 0.20 25.08 9.87
CA ILE A 61 -0.28 25.81 8.68
C ILE A 61 -0.24 24.95 7.40
N TRP A 62 0.54 23.87 7.38
CA TRP A 62 0.66 22.96 6.23
C TRP A 62 -0.12 21.66 6.40
N ARG A 63 -0.85 21.48 7.51
CA ARG A 63 -1.63 20.27 7.78
C ARG A 63 -2.54 19.89 6.60
N ASP A 64 -3.23 20.89 6.03
CA ASP A 64 -4.17 20.71 4.91
C ASP A 64 -3.58 21.14 3.56
N PHE A 65 -2.27 21.42 3.52
CA PHE A 65 -1.57 21.70 2.29
C PHE A 65 -1.41 20.39 1.52
N GLY A 66 -2.31 20.14 0.56
CA GLY A 66 -2.31 18.97 -0.33
C GLY A 66 -1.12 18.94 -1.31
N CYS A 67 0.09 19.09 -0.78
CA CYS A 67 1.33 19.10 -1.50
C CYS A 67 1.56 17.73 -2.15
N LYS A 68 1.97 17.74 -3.42
CA LYS A 68 2.24 16.49 -4.14
C LYS A 68 3.63 15.93 -3.88
N THR A 69 4.54 16.75 -3.35
CA THR A 69 5.96 16.41 -3.18
C THR A 69 6.36 16.18 -1.74
N VAL A 70 5.61 16.72 -0.79
CA VAL A 70 5.84 16.52 0.64
C VAL A 70 4.55 16.04 1.27
N LYS A 71 4.64 14.98 2.08
CA LYS A 71 3.51 14.48 2.87
C LYS A 71 3.84 14.57 4.36
N LEU A 72 2.97 15.22 5.12
CA LEU A 72 2.95 15.12 6.56
C LEU A 72 2.20 13.84 6.94
N ILE A 73 2.92 12.87 7.47
CA ILE A 73 2.37 11.62 7.99
C ILE A 73 1.91 11.88 9.42
N ASN A 74 0.87 11.18 9.89
CA ASN A 74 0.51 11.08 11.30
C ASN A 74 0.43 12.39 12.10
N TYR A 75 0.08 13.51 11.45
CA TYR A 75 -0.04 14.80 12.10
C TYR A 75 -1.12 14.77 13.18
N GLY A 76 -0.76 15.20 14.39
CA GLY A 76 -1.63 15.12 15.58
C GLY A 76 -1.65 13.74 16.25
N ARG A 77 -0.97 12.74 15.69
CA ARG A 77 -0.91 11.35 16.17
C ARG A 77 0.54 10.84 16.12
N PRO A 78 1.47 11.47 16.85
CA PRO A 78 2.88 11.13 16.78
C PRO A 78 3.11 9.66 17.14
N ALA A 79 3.94 8.99 16.35
CA ALA A 79 4.12 7.56 16.43
C ALA A 79 4.92 7.17 17.67
N VAL A 80 4.47 6.11 18.36
CA VAL A 80 5.18 5.45 19.47
C VAL A 80 5.75 4.09 19.07
N ARG A 81 5.32 3.56 17.91
CA ARG A 81 5.85 2.36 17.23
C ARG A 81 5.55 2.51 15.74
N MET A 82 6.42 2.01 14.87
CA MET A 82 6.24 2.08 13.42
C MET A 82 6.63 0.77 12.72
N SER A 83 5.83 0.35 11.75
CA SER A 83 6.14 -0.81 10.90
C SER A 83 5.94 -0.44 9.43
N PHE A 84 6.97 -0.63 8.62
CA PHE A 84 6.96 -0.33 7.19
C PHE A 84 6.72 -1.60 6.37
N PHE A 85 5.76 -1.57 5.45
CA PHE A 85 5.41 -2.74 4.65
C PHE A 85 4.92 -2.35 3.26
N SER A 86 5.25 -3.17 2.28
CA SER A 86 4.80 -2.98 0.90
C SER A 86 3.43 -3.66 0.72
N LYS A 87 2.48 -2.91 0.15
CA LYS A 87 1.14 -3.42 -0.19
C LYS A 87 0.95 -3.31 -1.70
N HIS A 88 0.84 -4.47 -2.34
CA HIS A 88 0.49 -4.55 -3.76
C HIS A 88 -0.91 -3.96 -3.96
N LYS A 89 -1.04 -2.95 -4.82
CA LYS A 89 -2.33 -2.36 -5.16
C LYS A 89 -2.73 -2.80 -6.55
N TYR A 90 -3.85 -3.50 -6.60
CA TYR A 90 -4.47 -3.93 -7.82
C TYR A 90 -5.98 -3.75 -7.73
N TRP A 91 -6.63 -3.87 -8.86
CA TRP A 91 -8.06 -4.04 -8.97
C TRP A 91 -8.35 -5.18 -9.94
N LEU A 92 -9.53 -5.76 -9.82
CA LEU A 92 -10.06 -6.79 -10.70
C LEU A 92 -11.51 -6.42 -10.97
N LYS A 93 -11.87 -6.26 -12.25
CA LYS A 93 -13.26 -6.28 -12.69
C LYS A 93 -13.57 -7.70 -13.15
N LYS A 94 -14.54 -8.35 -12.51
CA LYS A 94 -15.02 -9.68 -12.90
C LYS A 94 -15.97 -9.55 -14.10
N PRO A 95 -16.33 -10.65 -14.78
CA PRO A 95 -17.18 -10.58 -15.97
C PRO A 95 -18.52 -9.85 -15.76
N HIS A 96 -19.14 -9.98 -14.59
CA HIS A 96 -20.41 -9.31 -14.26
C HIS A 96 -20.26 -7.82 -13.94
N ASP A 97 -19.04 -7.35 -13.64
CA ASP A 97 -18.74 -5.94 -13.38
C ASP A 97 -18.48 -5.14 -14.67
N LEU A 98 -18.51 -5.82 -15.83
CA LEU A 98 -18.18 -5.26 -17.14
C LEU A 98 -19.40 -5.26 -18.06
N THR A 99 -19.77 -4.08 -18.55
CA THR A 99 -20.76 -3.97 -19.65
C THR A 99 -20.15 -4.45 -20.96
N GLU A 100 -20.98 -4.73 -21.97
CA GLU A 100 -20.48 -5.12 -23.30
C GLU A 100 -19.58 -4.04 -23.91
N GLU A 101 -19.95 -2.78 -23.75
CA GLU A 101 -19.15 -1.64 -24.23
C GLU A 101 -17.78 -1.57 -23.55
N GLU A 102 -17.71 -1.76 -22.23
CA GLU A 102 -16.44 -1.78 -21.48
C GLU A 102 -15.54 -2.95 -21.91
N ARG A 103 -16.12 -4.12 -22.25
CA ARG A 103 -15.36 -5.27 -22.77
C ARG A 103 -14.73 -4.95 -24.12
N ASP A 104 -15.51 -4.38 -25.03
CA ASP A 104 -15.04 -3.98 -26.36
C ASP A 104 -13.98 -2.88 -26.26
N GLU A 105 -14.16 -1.89 -25.39
CA GLU A 105 -13.17 -0.85 -25.14
C GLU A 105 -11.84 -1.45 -24.69
N HIS A 106 -11.86 -2.35 -23.70
CA HIS A 106 -10.63 -2.99 -23.19
C HIS A 106 -9.91 -3.84 -24.25
N ILE A 107 -10.64 -4.59 -25.07
CA ILE A 107 -10.05 -5.39 -26.15
C ILE A 107 -9.47 -4.46 -27.23
N ASN A 108 -10.21 -3.42 -27.64
CA ASN A 108 -9.76 -2.46 -28.64
C ASN A 108 -8.49 -1.71 -28.18
N ASP A 109 -8.45 -1.28 -26.92
CA ASP A 109 -7.27 -0.64 -26.33
C ASP A 109 -6.04 -1.56 -26.39
N TYR A 110 -6.22 -2.85 -26.06
CA TYR A 110 -5.16 -3.84 -26.14
C TYR A 110 -4.65 -4.03 -27.57
N LEU A 111 -5.58 -4.24 -28.52
CA LEU A 111 -5.28 -4.41 -29.94
C LEU A 111 -4.56 -3.19 -30.52
N ASN A 112 -5.02 -1.98 -30.22
CA ASN A 112 -4.37 -0.73 -30.63
C ASN A 112 -2.95 -0.62 -30.07
N GLY A 113 -2.75 -1.04 -28.82
CA GLY A 113 -1.43 -1.12 -28.19
C GLY A 113 -0.47 -2.07 -28.93
N LEU A 114 -0.95 -3.26 -29.30
CA LEU A 114 -0.16 -4.23 -30.09
C LEU A 114 0.18 -3.68 -31.48
N LEU A 115 -0.79 -3.08 -32.19
CA LEU A 115 -0.58 -2.48 -33.51
C LEU A 115 0.46 -1.34 -33.46
N LEU A 116 0.37 -0.47 -32.45
CA LEU A 116 1.36 0.59 -32.24
C LEU A 116 2.76 0.00 -31.99
N SER A 117 2.86 -1.06 -31.18
CA SER A 117 4.13 -1.74 -30.90
C SER A 117 4.74 -2.37 -32.17
N ILE A 118 3.92 -3.05 -32.98
CA ILE A 118 4.34 -3.63 -34.26
C ILE A 118 4.89 -2.54 -35.17
N ASN A 119 4.14 -1.45 -35.38
CA ASN A 119 4.57 -0.33 -36.22
C ASN A 119 5.91 0.27 -35.74
N GLN A 120 6.08 0.42 -34.43
CA GLN A 120 7.34 0.92 -33.85
C GLN A 120 8.52 -0.03 -34.07
N LEU A 121 8.30 -1.35 -33.97
CA LEU A 121 9.33 -2.36 -34.21
C LEU A 121 9.70 -2.42 -35.69
N GLN A 122 8.71 -2.44 -36.59
CA GLN A 122 8.90 -2.47 -38.03
C GLN A 122 9.72 -1.26 -38.51
N ASN A 123 9.38 -0.05 -38.04
CA ASN A 123 10.08 1.18 -38.43
C ASN A 123 11.57 1.22 -38.02
N LYS A 124 11.99 0.37 -37.08
CA LYS A 124 13.37 0.35 -36.57
C LYS A 124 14.14 -0.88 -36.97
N ILE A 125 13.48 -1.92 -37.50
CA ILE A 125 14.04 -3.25 -37.60
C ILE A 125 15.28 -3.28 -38.50
N ASP A 126 15.25 -2.59 -39.64
CA ASP A 126 16.35 -2.59 -40.60
C ASP A 126 17.59 -1.84 -40.09
N HIS A 127 17.44 -1.05 -39.02
CA HIS A 127 18.53 -0.32 -38.35
C HIS A 127 19.13 -1.08 -37.15
N LEU A 128 18.62 -2.27 -36.83
CA LEU A 128 19.12 -3.08 -35.72
C LEU A 128 20.20 -4.08 -36.18
N PRO A 129 21.11 -4.51 -35.29
CA PRO A 129 22.02 -5.63 -35.55
C PRO A 129 21.26 -6.95 -35.82
N PRO A 130 21.81 -7.90 -36.61
CA PRO A 130 21.08 -9.09 -37.07
C PRO A 130 20.38 -9.91 -35.97
N LEU A 131 21.02 -10.09 -34.80
CA LEU A 131 20.42 -10.80 -33.67
C LEU A 131 19.17 -10.06 -33.13
N ALA A 132 19.27 -8.74 -32.97
CA ALA A 132 18.16 -7.91 -32.51
C ALA A 132 17.04 -7.77 -33.58
N GLN A 133 17.38 -7.89 -34.87
CA GLN A 133 16.37 -8.00 -35.93
C GLN A 133 15.56 -9.29 -35.78
N ALA A 134 16.23 -10.44 -35.62
CA ALA A 134 15.55 -11.73 -35.46
C ALA A 134 14.62 -11.74 -34.24
N GLU A 135 15.07 -11.20 -33.10
CA GLU A 135 14.23 -11.03 -31.90
C GLU A 135 13.04 -10.11 -32.15
N SER A 136 13.24 -8.99 -32.86
CA SER A 136 12.16 -8.05 -33.19
C SER A 136 11.14 -8.67 -34.14
N ARG A 137 11.57 -9.46 -35.14
CA ARG A 137 10.68 -10.21 -36.04
C ARG A 137 9.85 -11.22 -35.26
N ARG A 138 10.45 -11.92 -34.30
CA ARG A 138 9.73 -12.85 -33.42
C ARG A 138 8.68 -12.12 -32.56
N LYS A 139 9.02 -10.95 -32.01
CA LYS A 139 8.06 -10.13 -31.23
C LYS A 139 6.89 -9.66 -32.10
N ILE A 140 7.16 -9.22 -33.33
CA ILE A 140 6.10 -8.82 -34.28
C ILE A 140 5.19 -10.01 -34.59
N TYR A 141 5.76 -11.18 -34.90
CA TYR A 141 4.99 -12.39 -35.18
C TYR A 141 4.08 -12.79 -34.00
N ASN A 142 4.63 -12.81 -32.77
CA ASN A 142 3.84 -13.11 -31.59
C ASN A 142 2.69 -12.11 -31.38
N ALA A 143 2.96 -10.81 -31.55
CA ALA A 143 1.93 -9.77 -31.43
C ALA A 143 0.83 -9.91 -32.50
N GLN A 144 1.16 -10.33 -33.72
CA GLN A 144 0.18 -10.63 -34.77
C GLN A 144 -0.71 -11.81 -34.39
N GLN A 145 -0.13 -12.88 -33.85
CA GLN A 145 -0.91 -14.04 -33.38
C GLN A 145 -1.84 -13.67 -32.21
N GLU A 146 -1.38 -12.79 -31.31
CA GLU A 146 -2.25 -12.26 -30.26
C GLU A 146 -3.39 -11.39 -30.81
N ILE A 147 -3.13 -10.54 -31.80
CA ILE A 147 -4.17 -9.74 -32.47
C ILE A 147 -5.26 -10.66 -33.04
N GLU A 148 -4.88 -11.71 -33.77
CA GLU A 148 -5.83 -12.68 -34.34
C GLU A 148 -6.68 -13.34 -33.25
N ALA A 149 -6.06 -13.78 -32.16
CA ALA A 149 -6.76 -14.40 -31.04
C ALA A 149 -7.76 -13.44 -30.38
N TRP A 150 -7.35 -12.20 -30.10
CA TRP A 150 -8.22 -11.21 -29.44
C TRP A 150 -9.32 -10.67 -30.36
N GLN A 151 -9.08 -10.58 -31.67
CA GLN A 151 -10.13 -10.28 -32.64
C GLN A 151 -11.18 -11.40 -32.70
N GLN A 152 -10.77 -12.67 -32.61
CA GLN A 152 -11.70 -13.79 -32.53
C GLN A 152 -12.54 -13.73 -31.25
N VAL A 153 -11.93 -13.43 -30.10
CA VAL A 153 -12.64 -13.23 -28.83
C VAL A 153 -13.67 -12.10 -28.96
N GLN A 154 -13.31 -10.99 -29.60
CA GLN A 154 -14.23 -9.87 -29.83
C GLN A 154 -15.41 -10.26 -30.74
N GLN A 155 -15.15 -10.93 -31.87
CA GLN A 155 -16.19 -11.38 -32.80
C GLN A 155 -17.13 -12.43 -32.20
N GLN A 156 -16.67 -13.17 -31.20
CA GLN A 156 -17.42 -14.22 -30.52
C GLN A 156 -17.59 -13.91 -29.03
N SER A 157 -17.78 -12.63 -28.66
CA SER A 157 -17.79 -12.16 -27.27
C SER A 157 -18.72 -12.95 -26.36
N ALA A 158 -19.89 -13.37 -26.86
CA ALA A 158 -20.86 -14.19 -26.12
C ALA A 158 -20.34 -15.59 -25.71
N LYS A 159 -19.24 -16.09 -26.30
CA LYS A 159 -18.62 -17.38 -25.98
C LYS A 159 -17.49 -17.27 -24.95
N TYR A 160 -17.11 -16.06 -24.56
CA TYR A 160 -15.98 -15.82 -23.68
C TYR A 160 -16.38 -14.98 -22.47
N GLU A 161 -15.85 -15.34 -21.30
CA GLU A 161 -15.90 -14.49 -20.12
C GLU A 161 -14.63 -13.63 -20.08
N LEU A 162 -14.80 -12.32 -19.94
CA LEU A 162 -13.68 -11.38 -19.83
C LEU A 162 -13.55 -10.90 -18.39
N ALA A 163 -12.33 -10.93 -17.86
CA ALA A 163 -11.96 -10.25 -16.63
C ALA A 163 -10.78 -9.32 -16.91
N VAL A 164 -10.76 -8.17 -16.24
CA VAL A 164 -9.70 -7.17 -16.43
C VAL A 164 -9.06 -6.88 -15.08
N SER A 165 -7.73 -6.94 -15.02
CA SER A 165 -7.02 -6.73 -13.77
C SER A 165 -5.69 -6.02 -13.98
N THR A 166 -5.30 -5.27 -12.95
CA THR A 166 -3.95 -4.70 -12.82
C THR A 166 -3.04 -5.54 -11.94
N TYR A 167 -3.46 -6.72 -11.49
CA TYR A 167 -2.71 -7.58 -10.57
C TYR A 167 -1.28 -7.88 -11.05
N GLN A 168 -1.08 -8.17 -12.33
CA GLN A 168 0.27 -8.48 -12.82
C GLN A 168 1.16 -7.25 -13.03
N ARG A 169 0.65 -6.02 -12.83
CA ARG A 169 1.49 -4.81 -12.91
C ARG A 169 2.51 -4.73 -11.79
N GLY A 170 2.37 -5.54 -10.73
CA GLY A 170 3.32 -5.62 -9.62
C GLY A 170 3.50 -4.29 -8.89
N TYR A 171 2.51 -3.40 -8.98
CA TYR A 171 2.64 -2.04 -8.47
C TYR A 171 2.32 -2.00 -6.98
N ALA A 172 3.36 -1.88 -6.16
CA ALA A 172 3.22 -1.85 -4.72
C ALA A 172 3.44 -0.45 -4.17
N TYR A 173 2.62 -0.07 -3.20
CA TYR A 173 2.83 1.13 -2.40
C TYR A 173 3.46 0.72 -1.08
N LEU A 174 4.41 1.53 -0.63
CA LEU A 174 4.95 1.40 0.70
C LEU A 174 4.03 2.11 1.69
N TYR A 175 3.66 1.42 2.76
CA TYR A 175 2.87 1.93 3.85
C TYR A 175 3.70 1.99 5.12
N ILE A 176 3.32 2.92 5.99
CA ILE A 176 3.68 2.92 7.40
C ILE A 176 2.42 2.61 8.20
N SER A 177 2.48 1.56 9.00
CA SER A 177 1.57 1.38 10.14
C SER A 177 2.23 1.98 11.37
N TYR A 178 1.48 2.72 12.17
CA TYR A 178 2.00 3.32 13.39
C TYR A 178 1.01 3.21 14.53
N LYS A 179 1.55 2.97 15.73
CA LYS A 179 0.82 3.05 16.98
C LYS A 179 0.94 4.47 17.53
N TYR A 180 -0.11 5.00 18.13
CA TYR A 180 -0.12 6.32 18.75
C TYR A 180 -0.92 6.30 20.06
N GLN A 181 -0.62 7.24 20.95
CA GLN A 181 -1.30 7.36 22.24
C GLN A 181 -2.52 8.29 22.12
N LEU A 182 -3.64 7.85 22.66
CA LEU A 182 -4.87 8.63 22.80
C LEU A 182 -4.81 9.52 24.04
N PRO A 183 -5.60 10.61 24.12
CA PRO A 183 -5.69 11.44 25.32
C PRO A 183 -6.09 10.69 26.59
N THR A 184 -6.75 9.54 26.45
CA THR A 184 -7.13 8.63 27.55
C THR A 184 -5.94 7.86 28.15
N GLY A 185 -4.77 7.91 27.50
CA GLY A 185 -3.60 7.09 27.84
C GLY A 185 -3.57 5.73 27.14
N GLU A 186 -4.67 5.33 26.49
CA GLU A 186 -4.72 4.12 25.66
C GLU A 186 -3.95 4.29 24.35
N TYR A 187 -3.74 3.18 23.63
CA TYR A 187 -3.08 3.21 22.33
C TYR A 187 -4.00 2.69 21.23
N ASP A 188 -3.85 3.27 20.04
CA ASP A 188 -4.54 2.90 18.81
C ASP A 188 -3.55 2.83 17.63
N ASN A 189 -3.96 2.28 16.49
CA ASN A 189 -3.12 2.21 15.29
C ASN A 189 -3.76 2.92 14.10
N ALA A 190 -2.92 3.39 13.21
CA ALA A 190 -3.33 3.87 11.90
C ALA A 190 -2.31 3.44 10.84
N SER A 191 -2.69 3.54 9.57
CA SER A 191 -1.80 3.23 8.47
C SER A 191 -1.95 4.25 7.35
N GLU A 192 -0.82 4.64 6.77
CA GLU A 192 -0.77 5.61 5.68
C GLU A 192 0.22 5.17 4.60
N HIS A 193 -0.12 5.37 3.33
CA HIS A 193 0.83 5.17 2.24
C HIS A 193 1.89 6.29 2.23
N LEU A 194 3.11 5.96 1.86
CA LEU A 194 4.20 6.91 1.69
C LEU A 194 4.26 7.41 0.25
N LEU A 195 4.80 8.60 0.05
CA LEU A 195 5.17 9.09 -1.26
C LEU A 195 6.41 8.35 -1.75
N HIS A 196 6.46 8.05 -3.05
CA HIS A 196 7.61 7.45 -3.74
C HIS A 196 8.20 8.45 -4.73
N HIS A 197 9.52 8.48 -4.85
CA HIS A 197 10.20 9.22 -5.91
C HIS A 197 9.62 8.86 -7.29
N ILE A 198 9.43 9.87 -8.13
CA ILE A 198 9.11 9.62 -9.54
C ILE A 198 10.44 9.36 -10.23
N ARG A 199 10.50 8.24 -10.94
CA ARG A 199 11.68 7.83 -11.70
C ARG A 199 11.40 7.83 -13.20
N ASP A 200 12.41 8.16 -14.00
CA ASP A 200 12.35 7.94 -15.44
C ASP A 200 12.48 6.45 -15.78
N ARG A 201 12.42 6.12 -17.07
CA ARG A 201 12.55 4.74 -17.57
C ARG A 201 13.93 4.11 -17.31
N VAL A 202 14.93 4.92 -16.99
CA VAL A 202 16.31 4.48 -16.72
C VAL A 202 16.55 4.35 -15.20
N GLY A 203 15.56 4.74 -14.38
CA GLY A 203 15.60 4.65 -12.93
C GLY A 203 16.06 5.91 -12.22
N ASN A 204 16.37 6.99 -12.93
CA ASN A 204 16.80 8.26 -12.34
C ASN A 204 15.61 8.98 -11.70
N ILE A 205 15.82 9.57 -10.54
CA ILE A 205 14.80 10.35 -9.85
C ILE A 205 14.55 11.66 -10.61
N THR A 206 13.37 11.81 -11.19
CA THR A 206 12.93 13.03 -11.88
C THR A 206 12.16 13.97 -10.95
N GLN A 207 11.56 13.43 -9.89
CA GLN A 207 10.94 14.23 -8.84
C GLN A 207 11.19 13.64 -7.47
N SER A 208 11.91 14.40 -6.63
CA SER A 208 12.08 14.06 -5.22
C SER A 208 10.77 14.19 -4.46
N LYS A 209 10.52 13.25 -3.56
CA LYS A 209 9.36 13.22 -2.68
C LYS A 209 9.84 13.07 -1.25
N GLN A 210 9.14 13.68 -0.31
CA GLN A 210 9.50 13.68 1.10
C GLN A 210 8.30 13.23 1.95
N ASN A 211 8.56 12.45 2.98
CA ASN A 211 7.61 12.01 3.99
C ASN A 211 8.10 12.52 5.35
N VAL A 212 7.36 13.43 5.98
CA VAL A 212 7.66 13.94 7.32
C VAL A 212 6.85 13.12 8.32
N ILE A 213 7.53 12.39 9.19
CA ILE A 213 6.91 11.49 10.17
C ILE A 213 7.16 12.05 11.56
N PHE A 214 6.08 12.26 12.33
CA PHE A 214 6.18 12.77 13.69
C PHE A 214 6.33 11.61 14.68
N VAL A 215 7.30 11.72 15.57
CA VAL A 215 7.67 10.65 16.51
C VAL A 215 7.55 11.16 17.93
N ASN A 216 6.87 10.40 18.79
CA ASN A 216 6.87 10.68 20.22
C ASN A 216 8.14 10.08 20.84
N MET A 217 9.16 10.93 21.02
CA MET A 217 10.46 10.50 21.52
C MET A 217 10.45 9.94 22.95
N ALA A 218 9.44 10.29 23.76
CA ALA A 218 9.32 9.76 25.12
C ALA A 218 8.84 8.29 25.15
N GLU A 219 8.14 7.87 24.10
CA GLU A 219 7.46 6.58 24.03
C GLU A 219 8.03 5.63 22.96
N ILE A 220 8.74 6.15 21.94
CA ILE A 220 9.24 5.35 20.80
C ILE A 220 10.25 4.26 21.20
N ASN A 221 10.93 4.44 22.33
CA ASN A 221 11.89 3.48 22.87
C ASN A 221 11.27 2.54 23.92
N ARG A 222 9.99 2.69 24.23
CA ARG A 222 9.32 1.83 25.21
C ARG A 222 8.89 0.54 24.52
N VAL A 223 9.04 -0.57 25.24
CA VAL A 223 8.44 -1.85 24.82
C VAL A 223 6.94 -1.70 24.94
N HIS A 224 6.28 -1.52 23.80
CA HIS A 224 4.84 -1.54 23.73
C HIS A 224 4.38 -2.99 23.77
N PRO A 225 3.42 -3.37 24.64
CA PRO A 225 2.77 -4.66 24.51
C PRO A 225 2.26 -4.74 23.07
N GLN A 226 2.74 -5.75 22.34
CA GLN A 226 2.22 -6.10 21.04
C GLN A 226 0.70 -6.20 21.23
N GLN A 227 -0.09 -5.48 20.43
CA GLN A 227 -1.56 -5.46 20.56
C GLN A 227 -2.18 -6.78 20.09
N ASN A 228 -1.66 -7.88 20.58
CA ASN A 228 -2.36 -9.14 20.67
C ASN A 228 -3.42 -9.04 21.79
N LYS A 229 -4.10 -7.89 21.97
CA LYS A 229 -5.13 -7.71 23.02
C LYS A 229 -6.16 -8.82 22.93
N GLU A 230 -6.49 -9.30 21.73
CA GLU A 230 -7.37 -10.45 21.53
C GLU A 230 -6.77 -11.76 22.03
N ILE A 231 -5.51 -12.05 21.70
CA ILE A 231 -4.83 -13.26 22.19
C ILE A 231 -4.62 -13.16 23.69
N GLU A 232 -4.23 -12.01 24.23
CA GLU A 232 -4.04 -11.78 25.66
C GLU A 232 -5.37 -11.90 26.41
N ASN A 233 -6.45 -11.28 25.91
CA ASN A 233 -7.80 -11.45 26.46
C ASN A 233 -8.27 -12.90 26.37
N TYR A 234 -7.97 -13.59 25.27
CA TYR A 234 -8.30 -15.00 25.09
C TYR A 234 -7.52 -15.88 26.09
N LEU A 235 -6.19 -15.71 26.16
CA LEU A 235 -5.29 -16.45 27.04
C LEU A 235 -5.56 -16.14 28.53
N ASN A 236 -6.02 -14.93 28.88
CA ASN A 236 -6.44 -14.54 30.23
C ASN A 236 -7.74 -15.25 30.68
N ARG A 237 -8.50 -15.88 29.77
CA ARG A 237 -9.64 -16.74 30.14
C ARG A 237 -9.20 -18.08 30.72
N PHE A 238 -7.92 -18.44 30.60
CA PHE A 238 -7.38 -19.71 31.06
C PHE A 238 -6.83 -19.58 32.48
N SER A 239 -7.44 -20.29 33.44
CA SER A 239 -7.10 -20.20 34.86
C SER A 239 -5.78 -20.90 35.23
N LEU A 240 -5.29 -21.80 34.37
CA LEU A 240 -4.03 -22.52 34.55
C LEU A 240 -3.04 -22.10 33.46
N LYS A 241 -1.83 -21.72 33.89
CA LYS A 241 -0.73 -21.30 33.02
C LYS A 241 0.56 -22.00 33.45
N SER A 242 1.31 -22.59 32.51
CA SER A 242 2.62 -23.16 32.83
C SER A 242 3.63 -22.05 33.14
N THR A 243 4.60 -22.31 34.01
CA THR A 243 5.57 -21.30 34.48
C THR A 243 6.96 -21.43 33.87
N SER A 244 7.21 -22.47 33.07
CA SER A 244 8.52 -22.77 32.47
C SER A 244 8.40 -23.59 31.19
N GLY A 245 9.44 -23.55 30.35
CA GLY A 245 9.57 -24.34 29.12
C GLY A 245 9.66 -23.47 27.87
N PRO A 246 9.99 -24.06 26.70
CA PRO A 246 10.09 -23.33 25.43
C PRO A 246 8.73 -22.86 24.88
N LYS A 247 7.62 -23.34 25.46
CA LYS A 247 6.24 -22.95 25.14
C LYS A 247 5.44 -22.81 26.43
N TRP A 248 4.49 -21.87 26.44
CA TRP A 248 3.57 -21.66 27.56
C TRP A 248 2.26 -22.40 27.28
N LEU A 249 1.82 -23.21 28.24
CA LEU A 249 0.56 -23.96 28.19
C LEU A 249 -0.52 -23.20 28.94
N TYR A 250 -1.73 -23.19 28.41
CA TYR A 250 -2.90 -22.53 28.99
C TYR A 250 -4.06 -23.53 29.05
N ALA A 251 -4.71 -23.66 30.21
CA ALA A 251 -5.85 -24.57 30.41
C ALA A 251 -6.94 -23.94 31.30
N ARG A 252 -8.20 -24.29 31.02
CA ARG A 252 -9.36 -24.00 31.88
C ARG A 252 -10.34 -25.17 31.83
N PRO A 253 -11.17 -25.37 32.86
CA PRO A 253 -12.32 -26.25 32.78
C PRO A 253 -13.24 -25.82 31.63
N ARG A 254 -13.80 -26.76 30.87
CA ARG A 254 -14.89 -26.44 29.92
C ARG A 254 -16.08 -25.90 30.73
N THR A 255 -16.60 -24.75 30.32
CA THR A 255 -17.91 -24.29 30.78
C THR A 255 -19.01 -25.12 30.11
N GLU A 256 -20.12 -25.35 30.81
CA GLU A 256 -21.25 -26.14 30.29
C GLU A 256 -21.83 -25.56 28.98
N LEU A 257 -21.72 -24.23 28.77
CA LEU A 257 -22.10 -23.54 27.54
C LEU A 257 -21.29 -23.99 26.30
N GLU A 258 -19.98 -24.23 26.42
CA GLU A 258 -19.12 -24.69 25.31
C GLU A 258 -19.26 -26.21 25.07
N SER A 259 -19.91 -26.91 26.01
CA SER A 259 -20.18 -28.35 25.91
C SER A 259 -21.36 -28.65 24.98
N GLN A 260 -22.25 -27.68 24.76
CA GLN A 260 -23.40 -27.80 23.86
C GLN A 260 -23.04 -27.54 22.39
N GLU A 261 -22.08 -26.64 22.12
CA GLU A 261 -21.59 -26.37 20.76
C GLU A 261 -20.80 -27.56 20.17
N ALA A 262 -20.09 -28.32 21.01
CA ALA A 262 -19.37 -29.52 20.59
C ALA A 262 -20.27 -30.73 20.25
N PHE A 263 -21.57 -30.66 20.56
CA PHE A 263 -22.57 -31.71 20.27
C PHE A 263 -23.58 -31.33 19.16
N GLY A 264 -23.25 -30.34 18.33
CA GLY A 264 -23.92 -30.14 17.03
C GLY A 264 -25.42 -29.82 17.08
N LEU A 265 -25.94 -29.28 18.18
CA LEU A 265 -27.37 -28.98 18.34
C LEU A 265 -27.73 -27.48 18.36
N LEU A 266 -26.76 -26.60 18.11
CA LEU A 266 -27.02 -25.23 17.68
C LEU A 266 -26.01 -24.92 16.58
N THR A 267 -26.50 -24.65 15.36
CA THR A 267 -25.75 -23.89 14.37
C THR A 267 -25.88 -22.40 14.70
N PRO A 268 -24.77 -21.71 15.00
CA PRO A 268 -24.56 -20.34 14.61
C PRO A 268 -23.53 -20.37 13.46
N ALA A 269 -23.87 -20.19 12.18
CA ALA A 269 -24.31 -18.91 11.64
C ALA A 269 -23.65 -17.69 12.34
N ASN A 270 -22.35 -17.75 12.67
CA ASN A 270 -21.48 -16.56 12.79
C ASN A 270 -19.98 -16.88 13.01
N ASP A 271 -19.45 -17.90 12.35
CA ASP A 271 -18.00 -18.11 12.32
C ASP A 271 -17.38 -17.28 11.18
N GLN A 272 -17.37 -15.95 11.34
CA GLN A 272 -16.54 -15.03 10.53
C GLN A 272 -15.12 -14.92 11.13
N ALA A 273 -14.53 -16.08 11.42
CA ALA A 273 -13.08 -16.24 11.47
C ALA A 273 -12.58 -16.85 10.15
N GLN A 274 -13.20 -16.46 9.03
CA GLN A 274 -12.49 -16.41 7.76
C GLN A 274 -11.80 -15.04 7.70
N LEU A 275 -10.49 -15.13 7.55
CA LEU A 275 -9.60 -14.12 6.98
C LEU A 275 -10.27 -13.28 5.87
N ASP A 276 -11.02 -12.25 6.24
CA ASP A 276 -11.43 -11.18 5.34
C ASP A 276 -10.35 -10.10 5.36
N LEU A 277 -9.30 -10.44 4.64
CA LEU A 277 -8.56 -9.52 3.78
C LEU A 277 -9.55 -8.74 2.91
N PHE A 278 -9.60 -7.42 3.13
CA PHE A 278 -10.23 -6.38 2.30
C PHE A 278 -11.75 -6.27 2.33
N ASP A 279 -12.24 -5.15 2.85
CA ASP A 279 -13.24 -4.19 2.32
C ASP A 279 -13.65 -3.31 3.52
N GLU A 280 -13.72 -1.97 3.54
CA GLU A 280 -14.28 -0.92 2.68
C GLU A 280 -13.93 0.43 3.37
N PRO A 281 -14.38 1.64 2.93
CA PRO A 281 -14.79 2.13 1.60
C PRO A 281 -13.84 3.21 1.02
#